data_AF-A0A7J6SMZ2-F1
#
_entry.id   AF-A0A7J6SMZ2-F1
#
_cell.length_a   1.000
_cell.length_b   1.000
_cell.length_c   1.000
_cell.angle_alpha   90.00
_cell.angle_beta   90.00
_cell.angle_gamma   90.00
#
_symmetry.space_group_name_H-M   'P 1'
#
loop_
_entity.id
_entity.type
_entity.pdbx_description
1 polymer ?
#
loop_
_entity_poly.entity_id
_entity_poly.type
_entity_poly.pdbx_seq_one_letter_code
_entity_poly.pdbx_strand_id
1 'polypeptide(L)'
;CIECPIKANYTWDYYFAQLLDMRVRNFILGGNTVNRGSRIERIQRQFYPPWDRSGFMSLKHEVECRGGRVLADLGLFWFPSWRETFNKTAFLESVANFTKDYPVDGFILGFPVSSPLSWETDIIQSMRECFEAIKELRMVSGLRFSSEKWYRVRDAGLGGVADLN
;
A
#
# COMPACT_ATOMS: atom_id res chain seq x y z
N CYS A 1 -4.34 -13.72 -41.87
CA CYS A 1 -3.89 -14.13 -40.52
C CYS A 1 -3.69 -12.87 -39.71
N ILE A 2 -4.27 -12.76 -38.52
CA ILE A 2 -3.90 -11.67 -37.60
C ILE A 2 -2.55 -12.07 -37.02
N GLU A 3 -1.52 -11.26 -37.27
CA GLU A 3 -0.23 -11.44 -36.60
C GLU A 3 -0.45 -11.26 -35.10
N CYS A 4 -0.28 -12.34 -34.33
CA CYS A 4 -0.27 -12.25 -32.89
C CYS A 4 0.98 -11.43 -32.51
N PRO A 5 0.86 -10.25 -31.88
CA PRO A 5 2.02 -9.40 -31.67
C PRO A 5 3.09 -10.15 -30.88
N ILE A 6 4.31 -10.15 -31.41
CA ILE A 6 5.53 -10.60 -30.74
C ILE A 6 5.47 -10.10 -29.30
N LYS A 7 5.57 -11.02 -28.33
CA LYS A 7 5.39 -10.76 -26.88
C LYS A 7 5.80 -9.34 -26.53
N ALA A 8 4.82 -8.46 -26.33
CA ALA A 8 5.11 -7.12 -25.84
C ALA A 8 5.89 -7.28 -24.53
N ASN A 9 7.01 -6.58 -24.41
CA ASN A 9 7.71 -6.48 -23.13
C ASN A 9 6.79 -5.68 -22.20
N TYR A 10 5.91 -6.38 -21.50
CA TYR A 10 5.02 -5.83 -20.48
C TYR A 10 5.87 -5.37 -19.30
N THR A 11 6.43 -4.17 -19.41
CA THR A 11 7.04 -3.44 -18.32
C THR A 11 5.96 -2.76 -17.48
N TRP A 12 6.33 -2.38 -16.25
CA TRP A 12 5.47 -1.54 -15.42
C TRP A 12 5.12 -0.22 -16.13
N ASP A 13 6.09 0.39 -16.81
CA ASP A 13 5.90 1.66 -17.52
C ASP A 13 4.85 1.55 -18.63
N TYR A 14 4.86 0.46 -19.41
CA TYR A 14 3.85 0.19 -20.43
C TYR A 14 2.45 0.00 -19.82
N TYR A 15 2.35 -0.79 -18.74
CA TYR A 15 1.09 -0.99 -18.03
C TYR A 15 0.52 0.31 -17.46
N PHE A 16 1.37 1.13 -16.82
CA PHE A 16 0.94 2.41 -16.26
C PHE A 16 0.59 3.44 -17.34
N ALA A 17 1.31 3.48 -18.47
CA ALA A 17 0.94 4.32 -19.61
C ALA A 17 -0.46 4.01 -20.14
N GLN A 18 -0.82 2.72 -20.29
CA GLN A 18 -2.18 2.34 -20.70
C GLN A 18 -3.26 2.80 -19.70
N LEU A 19 -2.99 2.74 -18.39
CA LEU A 19 -3.92 3.25 -17.37
C LEU A 19 -4.04 4.78 -17.42
N LEU A 20 -2.95 5.50 -17.66
CA LEU A 20 -2.95 6.95 -17.85
C LEU A 20 -3.73 7.37 -19.11
N ASP A 21 -3.62 6.62 -20.21
CA ASP A 21 -4.42 6.82 -21.44
C ASP A 21 -5.92 6.56 -21.19
N MET A 22 -6.24 5.57 -20.37
CA MET A 22 -7.60 5.32 -19.84
C MET A 22 -8.07 6.38 -18.82
N ARG A 23 -7.30 7.46 -18.62
CA ARG A 23 -7.59 8.59 -17.72
C ARG A 23 -7.65 8.20 -16.23
N VAL A 24 -7.01 7.11 -15.82
CA VAL A 24 -6.81 6.80 -14.40
C VAL A 24 -5.97 7.93 -13.78
N ARG A 25 -6.48 8.51 -12.69
CA ARG A 25 -5.81 9.60 -11.95
C ARG A 25 -5.16 9.16 -10.66
N ASN A 26 -5.64 8.07 -10.04
CA ASN A 26 -5.14 7.64 -8.74
C ASN A 26 -4.64 6.20 -8.84
N PHE A 27 -3.46 5.95 -8.29
CA PHE A 27 -2.79 4.65 -8.34
C PHE A 27 -2.57 4.14 -6.92
N ILE A 28 -2.89 2.87 -6.68
CA ILE A 28 -2.55 2.15 -5.45
C ILE A 28 -1.57 1.06 -5.84
N LEU A 29 -0.34 1.17 -5.37
CA LEU A 29 0.78 0.34 -5.79
C LEU A 29 1.11 -0.68 -4.69
N GLY A 30 0.90 -1.97 -4.97
CA GLY A 30 1.05 -3.10 -4.03
C GLY A 30 2.49 -3.52 -3.71
N GLY A 31 2.72 -4.80 -3.38
CA GLY A 31 4.08 -5.33 -3.25
C GLY A 31 4.93 -4.73 -2.11
N ASN A 32 4.31 -4.06 -1.13
CA ASN A 32 4.94 -3.65 0.12
C ASN A 32 4.31 -4.40 1.29
N THR A 33 5.07 -4.62 2.35
CA THR A 33 4.59 -5.14 3.64
C THR A 33 5.14 -4.30 4.79
N VAL A 34 4.41 -4.23 5.91
CA VAL A 34 5.04 -3.92 7.20
C VAL A 34 5.57 -5.23 7.79
N ASN A 35 6.83 -5.23 8.22
CA ASN A 35 7.50 -6.37 8.84
C ASN A 35 7.34 -6.35 10.38
N ARG A 36 7.88 -7.36 11.06
CA ARG A 36 7.77 -7.48 12.53
C ARG A 36 8.38 -6.31 13.30
N GLY A 37 9.53 -5.82 12.83
CA GLY A 37 10.16 -4.59 13.33
C GLY A 37 9.41 -3.30 12.98
N SER A 38 8.18 -3.39 12.48
CA SER A 38 7.34 -2.28 12.01
C SER A 38 7.94 -1.48 10.85
N ARG A 39 8.88 -2.06 10.10
CA ARG A 39 9.52 -1.43 8.94
C ARG A 39 8.81 -1.84 7.64
N ILE A 40 8.77 -0.91 6.68
CA ILE A 40 8.28 -1.15 5.32
C ILE A 40 9.32 -1.93 4.53
N GLU A 41 8.92 -3.07 3.97
CA GLU A 41 9.73 -3.90 3.10
C GLU A 41 9.04 -4.09 1.74
N ARG A 42 9.81 -4.05 0.64
CA ARG A 42 9.34 -4.50 -0.68
C ARG A 42 9.25 -6.03 -0.64
N ILE A 43 8.08 -6.60 -0.94
CA ILE A 43 7.90 -8.05 -1.06
C ILE A 43 8.66 -8.54 -2.30
N GLN A 44 9.91 -8.94 -2.12
CA GLN A 44 10.73 -9.50 -3.20
C GLN A 44 10.39 -10.98 -3.41
N ARG A 45 9.59 -11.32 -4.44
CA ARG A 45 9.76 -12.53 -5.28
C ARG A 45 8.72 -12.69 -6.40
N GLN A 46 9.23 -13.10 -7.56
CA GLN A 46 8.62 -13.92 -8.64
C GLN A 46 7.32 -13.48 -9.33
N PHE A 47 6.32 -12.96 -8.62
CA PHE A 47 5.01 -12.65 -9.19
C PHE A 47 4.91 -11.23 -9.74
N TYR A 48 5.62 -10.29 -9.12
CA TYR A 48 5.70 -8.90 -9.53
C TYR A 48 7.13 -8.41 -9.31
N PRO A 49 7.87 -8.02 -10.37
CA PRO A 49 9.15 -7.34 -10.16
C PRO A 49 8.89 -6.03 -9.42
N PRO A 50 9.82 -5.56 -8.56
CA PRO A 50 9.80 -4.20 -8.03
C PRO A 50 9.51 -3.18 -9.14
N TRP A 51 8.71 -2.14 -8.86
CA TRP A 51 8.78 -0.94 -9.69
C TRP A 51 10.18 -0.38 -9.55
N ASP A 52 10.81 -0.12 -10.69
CA ASP A 52 12.04 0.64 -10.71
C ASP A 52 11.81 2.06 -10.20
N ARG A 53 12.84 2.66 -9.62
CA ARG A 53 12.77 4.02 -9.08
C ARG A 53 12.48 5.04 -10.19
N SER A 54 13.09 4.91 -11.36
CA SER A 54 12.86 5.85 -12.47
C SER A 54 11.43 5.72 -13.01
N GLY A 55 10.93 4.50 -13.21
CA GLY A 55 9.54 4.24 -13.61
C GLY A 55 8.52 4.79 -12.60
N PHE A 56 8.77 4.63 -11.30
CA PHE A 56 7.94 5.25 -10.25
C PHE A 56 7.94 6.78 -10.35
N MET A 57 9.11 7.42 -10.51
CA MET A 57 9.18 8.89 -10.59
C MET A 57 8.48 9.43 -11.83
N SER A 58 8.60 8.76 -12.98
CA SER A 58 7.88 9.11 -14.21
C SER A 58 6.36 8.98 -14.02
N LEU A 59 5.89 7.89 -13.40
CA LEU A 59 4.48 7.72 -13.06
C LEU A 59 4.00 8.82 -12.09
N LYS A 60 4.75 9.10 -11.03
CA LYS A 60 4.39 10.11 -10.02
C LYS A 60 4.21 11.48 -10.67
N HIS A 61 5.14 11.88 -11.54
CA HIS A 61 5.06 13.15 -12.26
C HIS A 61 3.82 13.24 -13.16
N GLU A 62 3.56 12.23 -14.00
CA GLU A 62 2.37 12.19 -14.85
C GLU A 62 1.06 12.24 -14.04
N VAL A 63 1.02 11.54 -12.91
CA VAL A 63 -0.12 11.54 -11.99
C VAL A 63 -0.33 12.91 -11.35
N GLU A 64 0.73 13.56 -10.87
CA GLU A 64 0.69 14.91 -10.30
C GLU A 64 0.22 15.95 -11.31
N CYS A 65 0.75 15.93 -12.54
CA CYS A 65 0.33 16.82 -13.63
C CYS A 65 -1.16 16.69 -13.98
N ARG A 66 -1.78 15.55 -13.65
CA ARG A 66 -3.22 15.27 -13.85
C ARG A 66 -4.08 15.53 -12.60
N GLY A 67 -3.49 16.10 -11.54
CA GLY A 67 -4.15 16.36 -10.24
C GLY A 67 -4.46 15.07 -9.46
N GLY A 68 -3.71 14.02 -9.71
CA GLY A 68 -3.88 12.68 -9.14
C GLY A 68 -2.96 12.38 -7.96
N ARG A 69 -3.06 11.17 -7.41
CA ARG A 69 -2.25 10.69 -6.28
C ARG A 69 -1.75 9.25 -6.46
N VAL A 70 -0.57 8.96 -5.94
CA VAL A 70 0.04 7.62 -5.89
C VAL A 70 0.17 7.18 -4.44
N LEU A 71 -0.51 6.09 -4.06
CA LEU A 71 -0.47 5.51 -2.71
C LEU A 71 0.27 4.16 -2.73
N ALA A 72 0.97 3.82 -1.65
CA ALA A 72 1.51 2.48 -1.46
C ALA A 72 0.54 1.61 -0.65
N ASP A 73 0.20 0.42 -1.17
CA ASP A 73 -0.53 -0.61 -0.42
C ASP A 73 0.45 -1.43 0.42
N LEU A 74 0.31 -1.28 1.74
CA LEU A 74 1.06 -1.97 2.77
C LEU A 74 0.27 -3.20 3.22
N GLY A 75 0.67 -4.38 2.76
CA GLY A 75 0.21 -5.63 3.36
C GLY A 75 0.66 -5.69 4.82
N LEU A 76 -0.23 -5.99 5.75
CA LEU A 76 0.16 -6.13 7.15
C LEU A 76 0.58 -7.57 7.46
N PHE A 77 1.88 -7.71 7.75
CA PHE A 77 2.61 -8.86 8.27
C PHE A 77 2.08 -10.23 7.74
N TRP A 78 2.50 -10.59 6.53
CA TRP A 78 2.13 -11.82 5.82
C TRP A 78 2.57 -13.16 6.48
N PHE A 79 3.04 -13.17 7.74
CA PHE A 79 3.66 -14.33 8.36
C PHE A 79 3.17 -14.62 9.80
N PRO A 80 3.02 -15.90 10.20
CA PRO A 80 2.05 -16.33 11.22
C PRO A 80 2.57 -16.29 12.68
N SER A 81 3.32 -15.28 13.10
CA SER A 81 3.69 -15.13 14.52
C SER A 81 3.71 -13.68 14.97
N TRP A 82 2.54 -13.22 15.39
CA TRP A 82 2.21 -11.84 15.76
C TRP A 82 2.37 -11.56 17.26
N ARG A 83 3.50 -11.99 17.87
CA ARG A 83 3.80 -11.68 19.29
C ARG A 83 4.58 -10.38 19.50
N GLU A 84 4.85 -9.65 18.42
CA GLU A 84 5.54 -8.35 18.44
C GLU A 84 4.50 -7.27 18.14
N THR A 85 4.37 -6.31 19.06
CA THR A 85 3.47 -5.16 18.93
C THR A 85 4.01 -4.14 17.93
N PHE A 86 3.12 -3.40 17.26
CA PHE A 86 3.52 -2.30 16.39
C PHE A 86 4.42 -1.27 17.12
N ASN A 87 5.47 -0.83 16.45
CA ASN A 87 6.41 0.18 16.95
C ASN A 87 6.34 1.42 16.04
N LYS A 88 5.62 2.43 16.52
CA LYS A 88 5.42 3.71 15.82
C LYS A 88 6.75 4.39 15.42
N THR A 89 7.75 4.43 16.30
CA THR A 89 9.03 5.07 15.99
C THR A 89 9.75 4.39 14.83
N ALA A 90 9.87 3.05 14.88
CA ALA A 90 10.49 2.27 13.81
C ALA A 90 9.72 2.37 12.48
N PHE A 91 8.39 2.48 12.55
CA PHE A 91 7.54 2.73 11.38
C PHE A 91 7.77 4.11 10.77
N LEU A 92 7.76 5.18 11.57
CA LEU A 92 7.98 6.56 11.08
C LEU A 92 9.39 6.72 10.47
N GLU A 93 10.43 6.15 11.09
CA GLU A 93 11.77 6.03 10.48
C GLU A 93 11.73 5.32 9.13
N SER A 94 10.98 4.22 9.04
CA SER A 94 10.89 3.42 7.83
C SER A 94 10.10 4.13 6.72
N VAL A 95 9.05 4.88 7.05
CA VAL A 95 8.33 5.73 6.09
C VAL A 95 9.28 6.81 5.57
N ALA A 96 9.99 7.52 6.46
CA ALA A 96 10.93 8.57 6.07
C ALA A 96 12.12 8.05 5.23
N ASN A 97 12.47 6.77 5.34
CA ASN A 97 13.44 6.14 4.44
C ASN A 97 12.81 5.68 3.11
N PHE A 98 11.63 5.08 3.14
CA PHE A 98 10.89 4.64 1.95
C PHE A 98 10.57 5.80 1.00
N THR A 99 10.12 6.94 1.52
CA THR A 99 9.70 8.10 0.71
C THR A 99 10.84 8.86 0.05
N LYS A 100 12.10 8.60 0.42
CA LYS A 100 13.28 9.13 -0.31
C LYS A 100 13.42 8.52 -1.70
N ASP A 101 13.07 7.25 -1.85
CA ASP A 101 13.13 6.53 -3.12
C ASP A 101 11.77 6.50 -3.83
N TYR A 102 10.67 6.42 -3.06
CA TYR A 102 9.29 6.34 -3.57
C TYR A 102 8.40 7.39 -2.88
N PRO A 103 8.45 8.68 -3.29
CA PRO A 103 7.63 9.75 -2.72
C PRO A 103 6.14 9.56 -3.06
N VAL A 104 5.46 8.70 -2.30
CA VAL A 104 4.01 8.48 -2.35
C VAL A 104 3.24 9.55 -1.59
N ASP A 105 2.01 9.80 -2.00
CA ASP A 105 1.07 10.72 -1.33
C ASP A 105 0.43 10.12 -0.07
N GLY A 106 0.65 8.82 0.16
CA GLY A 106 0.21 8.11 1.36
C GLY A 106 0.10 6.61 1.20
N PHE A 107 -0.66 5.98 2.09
CA PHE A 107 -0.66 4.54 2.31
C PHE A 107 -2.05 3.93 2.46
N ILE A 108 -2.24 2.75 1.88
CA ILE A 108 -3.40 1.89 2.13
C ILE A 108 -2.93 0.74 3.04
N LEU A 109 -3.61 0.51 4.15
CA LEU A 109 -3.33 -0.62 5.04
C LEU A 109 -4.19 -1.83 4.67
N GLY A 110 -3.55 -2.93 4.28
CA GLY A 110 -4.19 -4.19 3.96
C GLY A 110 -4.50 -5.02 5.20
N PHE A 111 -5.78 -5.23 5.51
CA PHE A 111 -6.24 -6.17 6.52
C PHE A 111 -5.87 -7.60 6.07
N PRO A 112 -5.22 -8.41 6.92
CA PRO A 112 -4.79 -9.76 6.55
C PRO A 112 -5.98 -10.67 6.23
N VAL A 113 -5.94 -11.30 5.05
CA VAL A 113 -7.05 -12.07 4.47
C VAL A 113 -7.30 -13.39 5.24
N SER A 114 -6.27 -13.95 5.86
CA SER A 114 -6.24 -15.34 6.39
C SER A 114 -5.87 -15.45 7.88
N SER A 115 -6.13 -14.41 8.68
CA SER A 115 -5.89 -14.47 10.13
C SER A 115 -6.82 -15.45 10.87
N PRO A 116 -6.30 -16.33 11.73
CA PRO A 116 -7.08 -17.06 12.72
C PRO A 116 -7.81 -16.13 13.69
N LEU A 117 -8.99 -16.55 14.15
CA LEU A 117 -9.85 -15.79 15.08
C LEU A 117 -9.15 -15.33 16.37
N SER A 118 -8.14 -16.09 16.82
CA SER A 118 -7.41 -15.82 18.06
C SER A 118 -6.34 -14.73 17.98
N TRP A 119 -6.03 -14.20 16.79
CA TRP A 119 -4.99 -13.17 16.60
C TRP A 119 -5.59 -11.78 16.29
N GLU A 120 -6.91 -11.65 16.32
CA GLU A 120 -7.60 -10.49 15.73
C GLU A 120 -7.50 -9.21 16.55
N THR A 121 -7.47 -9.29 17.88
CA THR A 121 -7.36 -8.10 18.76
C THR A 121 -6.03 -7.37 18.56
N ASP A 122 -4.91 -8.10 18.57
CA ASP A 122 -3.56 -7.53 18.43
C ASP A 122 -3.33 -6.97 17.02
N ILE A 123 -3.90 -7.63 16.00
CA ILE A 123 -3.92 -7.14 14.61
C ILE A 123 -4.72 -5.84 14.51
N ILE A 124 -5.92 -5.79 15.09
CA ILE A 124 -6.77 -4.58 15.07
C ILE A 124 -6.10 -3.41 15.80
N GLN A 125 -5.45 -3.67 16.94
CA GLN A 125 -4.71 -2.65 17.67
C GLN A 125 -3.50 -2.13 16.87
N SER A 126 -2.70 -3.05 16.31
CA SER A 126 -1.55 -2.70 15.45
C SER A 126 -1.99 -1.93 14.19
N MET A 127 -3.14 -2.28 13.61
CA MET A 127 -3.75 -1.54 12.51
C MET A 127 -4.14 -0.12 12.91
N ARG A 128 -4.78 0.06 14.08
CA ARG A 128 -5.15 1.38 14.60
C ARG A 128 -3.93 2.26 14.81
N GLU A 129 -2.90 1.75 15.48
CA GLU A 129 -1.67 2.49 15.75
C GLU A 129 -0.91 2.87 14.47
N CYS A 130 -0.85 1.97 13.50
CA CYS A 130 -0.26 2.25 12.19
C CYS A 130 -1.07 3.28 11.40
N PHE A 131 -2.40 3.23 11.46
CA PHE A 131 -3.29 4.19 10.79
C PHE A 131 -3.17 5.60 11.39
N GLU A 132 -3.13 5.73 12.72
CA GLU A 132 -2.89 7.01 13.39
C GLU A 132 -1.47 7.54 13.09
N ALA A 133 -0.45 6.68 13.04
CA ALA A 133 0.90 7.10 12.64
C ALA A 133 0.96 7.66 11.21
N ILE A 134 0.17 7.14 10.26
CA ILE A 134 0.05 7.70 8.90
C ILE A 134 -0.68 9.05 8.91
N LYS A 135 -1.74 9.19 9.71
CA LYS A 135 -2.47 10.48 9.88
C LYS A 135 -1.57 11.58 10.45
N GLU A 136 -0.70 11.26 11.41
CA GLU A 136 0.25 12.22 11.99
C GLU A 136 1.24 12.76 10.95
N LEU A 137 1.60 11.96 9.95
CA LEU A 137 2.40 12.40 8.79
C LEU A 137 1.62 13.29 7.81
N ARG A 138 0.33 13.52 8.04
CA ARG A 138 -0.61 14.23 7.15
C ARG A 138 -0.70 13.65 5.74
N MET A 139 -0.42 12.35 5.61
CA MET A 139 -0.49 11.62 4.35
C MET A 139 -1.89 11.05 4.14
N VAL A 140 -2.24 10.77 2.88
CA VAL A 140 -3.49 10.08 2.57
C VAL A 140 -3.45 8.68 3.21
N SER A 141 -4.54 8.30 3.88
CA SER A 141 -4.68 7.00 4.52
C SER A 141 -5.96 6.31 4.07
N GLY A 142 -5.92 4.99 3.98
CA GLY A 142 -7.08 4.17 3.66
C GLY A 142 -6.88 2.71 4.05
N LEU A 143 -7.93 1.90 3.88
CA LEU A 143 -7.97 0.50 4.32
C LEU A 143 -8.42 -0.40 3.16
N ARG A 144 -7.75 -1.55 3.02
CA ARG A 144 -8.12 -2.62 2.08
C ARG A 144 -8.46 -3.88 2.88
N PHE A 145 -9.66 -4.41 2.74
CA PHE A 145 -10.16 -5.58 3.47
C PHE A 145 -11.12 -6.37 2.59
N SER A 146 -11.31 -7.67 2.87
CA SER A 146 -12.42 -8.42 2.24
C SER A 146 -13.75 -8.02 2.88
N SER A 147 -14.84 -8.07 2.11
CA SER A 147 -16.19 -7.71 2.56
C SER A 147 -16.63 -8.48 3.82
N GLU A 148 -16.21 -9.75 3.93
CA GLU A 148 -16.39 -10.61 5.11
C GLU A 148 -15.79 -10.04 6.41
N LYS A 149 -14.85 -9.10 6.33
CA LYS A 149 -14.19 -8.45 7.48
C LYS A 149 -14.72 -7.03 7.76
N TRP A 150 -15.65 -6.52 6.96
CA TRP A 150 -16.21 -5.16 7.09
C TRP A 150 -16.72 -4.86 8.49
N TYR A 151 -17.50 -5.78 9.09
CA TYR A 151 -18.06 -5.58 10.42
C TYR A 151 -16.96 -5.31 11.46
N ARG A 152 -15.79 -5.94 11.34
CA ARG A 152 -14.66 -5.76 12.26
C ARG A 152 -13.97 -4.42 12.08
N VAL A 153 -13.82 -3.96 10.85
CA VAL A 153 -13.28 -2.62 10.53
C VAL A 153 -14.19 -1.54 11.10
N ARG A 154 -15.51 -1.72 10.99
CA ARG A 154 -16.52 -0.87 11.62
C ARG A 154 -16.46 -0.93 13.15
N ASP A 155 -16.50 -2.12 13.75
CA ASP A 155 -16.56 -2.32 15.20
C ASP A 155 -15.26 -1.86 15.89
N ALA A 156 -14.13 -1.93 15.19
CA ALA A 156 -12.85 -1.36 15.61
C ALA A 156 -12.74 0.18 15.46
N GLY A 157 -13.75 0.86 14.92
CA GLY A 157 -13.71 2.30 14.64
C GLY A 157 -12.67 2.70 13.57
N LEU A 158 -12.21 1.75 12.76
CA LEU A 158 -11.25 2.00 11.67
C LEU A 158 -11.95 2.53 10.41
N GLY A 159 -13.27 2.31 10.28
CA GLY A 159 -14.11 2.91 9.25
C GLY A 159 -14.43 4.37 9.54
N GLY A 160 -13.56 5.28 9.12
CA GLY A 160 -13.72 6.73 9.29
C GLY A 160 -12.68 7.50 8.47
N VAL A 161 -12.84 7.50 7.15
CA VAL A 161 -12.08 8.41 6.29
C VAL A 161 -12.59 9.81 6.60
N ALA A 162 -11.76 10.64 7.23
CA ALA A 162 -12.01 12.08 7.25
C ALA A 162 -12.00 12.55 5.79
N ASP A 163 -13.07 13.24 5.37
CA ASP A 163 -13.17 13.75 4.01
C ASP A 163 -11.90 14.55 3.67
N LEU A 164 -11.26 14.14 2.57
CA LEU A 164 -10.07 14.79 2.02
C LEU A 164 -10.51 16.05 1.28
N ASN A 165 -10.91 17.07 2.06
CA ASN A 165 -11.09 18.45 1.63
C ASN A 165 -9.76 19.06 1.15
#